data_AF-A0A964ECM8-F1
#
_entry.id   AF-A0A964ECM8-F1
#
_cell.length_a   1.000
_cell.length_b   1.000
_cell.length_c   1.000
_cell.angle_alpha   90.00
_cell.angle_beta   90.00
_cell.angle_gamma   90.00
#
_symmetry.space_group_name_H-M   'P 1'
#
loop_
_entity.id
_entity.type
_entity.pdbx_description
1 polymer ?
#
loop_
_entity_poly.entity_id
_entity_poly.type
_entity_poly.pdbx_seq_one_letter_code
_entity_poly.pdbx_strand_id
1 'polypeptide(L)'
;MSEPIAGVSLEQYAELCALMGDTGGDVAKENAIAADHGVSADAWKEAKEGYTARMSDPSDMGKTAMAFMPLYQAAQEKMRGGGEPASLETYTKVHAEMAFRKDDDGNKIDYNIVLAEHGFTHQSWLEVEGYWTPRVGAPDQPKWDPELGQKFREMMQAESDRIFGIVR
;
A
#
# COMPACT_ATOMS: atom_id res chain seq x y z
N MET A 1 -14.77 6.65 20.47
CA MET A 1 -13.30 6.80 20.39
C MET A 1 -12.72 5.84 21.41
N SER A 2 -11.81 4.95 21.02
CA SER A 2 -11.20 3.98 21.94
C SER A 2 -10.33 4.71 22.96
N GLU A 3 -10.31 4.24 24.21
CA GLU A 3 -9.48 4.86 25.25
C GLU A 3 -7.98 4.76 24.90
N PRO A 4 -7.19 5.83 25.11
CA PRO A 4 -5.74 5.81 24.94
C PRO A 4 -5.07 4.76 25.82
N ILE A 5 -3.98 4.18 25.35
CA ILE A 5 -3.17 3.21 26.09
C ILE A 5 -1.78 3.82 26.28
N ALA A 6 -1.32 3.90 27.54
CA ALA A 6 -0.07 4.57 27.89
C ALA A 6 0.07 6.01 27.35
N GLY A 7 -1.06 6.73 27.22
CA GLY A 7 -1.10 8.08 26.66
C GLY A 7 -1.08 8.16 25.13
N VAL A 8 -1.00 7.02 24.42
CA VAL A 8 -1.07 6.93 22.96
C VAL A 8 -2.52 6.73 22.54
N SER A 9 -3.08 7.65 21.74
CA SER A 9 -4.43 7.50 21.19
C SER A 9 -4.47 6.46 20.06
N LEU A 10 -5.67 6.03 19.66
CA LEU A 10 -5.82 5.08 18.56
C LEU A 10 -5.35 5.69 17.22
N GLU A 11 -5.56 6.99 17.04
CA GLU A 11 -5.07 7.76 15.88
C GLU A 11 -3.55 7.81 15.85
N GLN A 12 -2.91 8.18 16.97
CA GLN A 12 -1.45 8.24 17.07
C GLN A 12 -0.82 6.85 16.92
N TYR A 13 -1.47 5.81 17.47
CA TYR A 13 -1.07 4.43 17.26
C TYR A 13 -1.13 4.03 15.78
N ALA A 14 -2.21 4.36 15.07
CA ALA A 14 -2.34 4.10 13.64
C ALA A 14 -1.29 4.83 12.80
N GLU A 15 -0.99 6.10 13.11
CA GLU A 15 0.09 6.85 12.47
C GLU A 15 1.46 6.19 12.67
N LEU A 16 1.78 5.80 13.91
CA LEU A 16 3.03 5.11 14.23
C LEU A 16 3.14 3.74 13.55
N CYS A 17 2.07 2.95 13.53
CA CYS A 17 2.03 1.69 12.80
C CYS A 17 2.33 1.88 11.31
N ALA A 18 1.77 2.94 10.68
CA ALA A 18 2.02 3.21 9.27
C ALA A 18 3.49 3.58 9.02
N LEU A 19 4.08 4.40 9.89
CA LEU A 19 5.49 4.81 9.82
C LEU A 19 6.46 3.64 10.02
N MET A 20 6.04 2.65 10.80
CA MET A 20 6.87 1.49 11.13
C MET A 20 6.73 0.33 10.13
N GLY A 21 5.92 0.48 9.06
CA GLY A 21 5.66 -0.57 8.08
C GLY A 21 6.92 -1.20 7.47
N ASP A 22 7.98 -0.40 7.28
CA ASP A 22 9.26 -0.83 6.68
C ASP A 22 10.33 -1.24 7.70
N THR A 23 10.02 -1.24 8.99
CA THR A 23 11.00 -1.60 10.04
C THR A 23 11.29 -3.09 10.10
N GLY A 24 10.41 -3.94 9.53
CA GLY A 24 10.55 -5.39 9.59
C GLY A 24 10.49 -5.96 11.01
N GLY A 25 9.89 -5.24 11.97
CA GLY A 25 9.84 -5.63 13.38
C GLY A 25 11.12 -5.33 14.17
N ASP A 26 12.02 -4.51 13.63
CA ASP A 26 13.20 -4.02 14.35
C ASP A 26 12.78 -3.05 15.47
N VAL A 27 12.76 -3.57 16.70
CA VAL A 27 12.35 -2.84 17.91
C VAL A 27 13.14 -1.54 18.11
N ALA A 28 14.42 -1.50 17.74
CA ALA A 28 15.23 -0.30 17.92
C ALA A 28 14.78 0.81 16.95
N LYS A 29 14.45 0.46 15.70
CA LYS A 29 13.90 1.39 14.71
C LYS A 29 12.48 1.84 15.07
N GLU A 30 11.64 0.92 15.52
CA GLU A 30 10.30 1.26 16.01
C GLU A 30 10.38 2.27 17.17
N ASN A 31 11.25 2.04 18.16
CA ASN A 31 11.42 2.95 19.28
C ASN A 31 11.96 4.33 18.86
N ALA A 32 12.85 4.38 17.87
CA ALA A 32 13.35 5.65 17.33
C ALA A 32 12.22 6.46 16.67
N ILE A 33 11.41 5.82 15.82
CA ILE A 33 10.25 6.44 15.17
C ILE A 33 9.22 6.91 16.22
N ALA A 34 8.94 6.09 17.24
CA ALA A 34 8.05 6.49 18.33
C ALA A 34 8.56 7.73 19.06
N ALA A 35 9.86 7.79 19.36
CA ALA A 35 10.48 8.93 20.04
C ALA A 35 10.41 10.22 19.22
N ASP A 36 10.62 10.15 17.90
CA ASP A 36 10.47 11.29 16.98
C ASP A 36 9.04 11.87 16.97
N HIS A 37 8.07 11.06 17.36
CA HIS A 37 6.65 11.41 17.47
C HIS A 37 6.20 11.66 18.93
N GLY A 38 7.14 11.84 19.85
CA GLY A 38 6.86 12.19 21.24
C GLY A 38 6.37 11.03 22.12
N VAL A 39 6.52 9.79 21.67
CA VAL A 39 6.14 8.58 22.41
C VAL A 39 7.39 7.90 22.94
N SER A 40 7.46 7.64 24.26
CA SER A 40 8.58 6.90 24.85
C SER A 40 8.55 5.43 24.44
N ALA A 41 9.70 4.75 24.47
CA ALA A 41 9.77 3.31 24.18
C ALA A 41 8.83 2.47 25.06
N ASP A 42 8.72 2.81 26.35
CA ASP A 42 7.80 2.14 27.28
C ASP A 42 6.34 2.37 26.90
N ALA A 43 5.97 3.62 26.58
CA ALA A 43 4.61 3.95 26.14
C ALA A 43 4.26 3.28 24.80
N TRP A 44 5.21 3.23 23.86
CA TRP A 44 5.03 2.54 22.59
C TRP A 44 4.79 1.04 22.79
N LYS A 45 5.62 0.40 23.61
CA LYS A 45 5.48 -1.02 23.93
C LYS A 45 4.12 -1.32 24.57
N GLU A 46 3.74 -0.57 25.59
CA GLU A 46 2.45 -0.74 26.26
C GLU A 46 1.26 -0.50 25.32
N ALA A 47 1.33 0.51 24.46
CA ALA A 47 0.30 0.79 23.46
C ALA A 47 0.18 -0.35 22.43
N LYS A 48 1.30 -0.85 21.90
CA LYS A 48 1.34 -1.97 20.95
C LYS A 48 0.75 -3.24 21.54
N GLU A 49 1.17 -3.61 22.76
CA GLU A 49 0.63 -4.77 23.48
C GLU A 49 -0.86 -4.60 23.79
N GLY A 50 -1.26 -3.42 24.29
CA GLY A 50 -2.64 -3.15 24.70
C GLY A 50 -3.62 -3.08 23.52
N TYR A 51 -3.28 -2.41 22.42
CA TYR A 51 -4.15 -2.35 21.24
C TYR A 51 -4.23 -3.70 20.54
N THR A 52 -3.14 -4.46 20.48
CA THR A 52 -3.16 -5.83 19.94
C THR A 52 -4.06 -6.74 20.76
N ALA A 53 -3.97 -6.69 22.09
CA ALA A 53 -4.84 -7.43 22.99
C ALA A 53 -6.31 -7.02 22.81
N ARG A 54 -6.59 -5.72 22.73
CA ARG A 54 -7.97 -5.19 22.57
C ARG A 54 -8.58 -5.59 21.23
N MET A 55 -7.82 -5.54 20.14
CA MET A 55 -8.31 -5.98 18.82
C MET A 55 -8.57 -7.49 18.74
N SER A 56 -7.88 -8.27 19.57
CA SER A 56 -8.04 -9.73 19.65
C SER A 56 -9.09 -10.17 20.68
N ASP A 57 -9.60 -9.24 21.48
CA ASP A 57 -10.56 -9.52 22.54
C ASP A 57 -11.96 -9.76 21.97
N PRO A 58 -12.58 -10.94 22.18
CA PRO A 58 -13.94 -11.22 21.74
C PRO A 58 -14.98 -10.23 22.30
N SER A 59 -14.71 -9.64 23.46
CA SER A 59 -15.59 -8.65 24.09
C SER A 59 -15.55 -7.27 23.43
N ASP A 60 -14.46 -6.94 22.73
CA ASP A 60 -14.35 -5.73 21.89
C ASP A 60 -15.24 -5.84 20.65
N MET A 61 -15.63 -7.06 20.26
CA MET A 61 -16.44 -7.35 19.06
C MET A 61 -15.88 -6.69 17.79
N GLY A 62 -14.56 -6.56 17.70
CA GLY A 62 -13.87 -5.94 16.57
C GLY A 62 -14.07 -4.42 16.44
N LYS A 63 -14.63 -3.75 17.45
CA LYS A 63 -14.85 -2.28 17.42
C LYS A 63 -13.53 -1.52 17.25
N THR A 64 -12.51 -1.91 17.99
CA THR A 64 -11.19 -1.28 17.93
C THR A 64 -10.54 -1.53 16.57
N ALA A 65 -10.67 -2.74 16.01
CA ALA A 65 -10.18 -3.05 14.67
C ALA A 65 -10.90 -2.22 13.58
N MET A 66 -12.24 -2.13 13.64
CA MET A 66 -13.03 -1.32 12.70
C MET A 66 -12.71 0.18 12.80
N ALA A 67 -12.38 0.68 13.98
CA ALA A 67 -11.95 2.07 14.17
C ALA A 67 -10.51 2.32 13.71
N PHE A 68 -9.62 1.33 13.88
CA PHE A 68 -8.21 1.43 13.50
C PHE A 68 -8.00 1.46 11.99
N MET A 69 -8.67 0.57 11.24
CA MET A 69 -8.47 0.44 9.79
C MET A 69 -8.54 1.76 9.00
N PRO A 70 -9.58 2.60 9.13
CA PRO A 70 -9.63 3.86 8.39
C PRO A 70 -8.57 4.87 8.84
N LEU A 71 -8.16 4.85 10.12
CA LEU A 71 -7.09 5.72 10.63
C LEU A 71 -5.74 5.30 10.06
N TYR A 72 -5.48 4.00 10.01
CA TYR A 72 -4.27 3.44 9.43
C TYR A 72 -4.17 3.75 7.93
N GLN A 73 -5.26 3.59 7.19
CA GLN A 73 -5.33 3.96 5.77
C GLN A 73 -5.07 5.46 5.56
N ALA A 74 -5.70 6.33 6.35
CA ALA A 74 -5.48 7.77 6.28
C ALA A 74 -4.02 8.15 6.62
N ALA A 75 -3.40 7.46 7.58
CA ALA A 75 -2.00 7.65 7.91
C ALA A 75 -1.07 7.23 6.77
N GLN A 76 -1.33 6.09 6.13
CA GLN A 76 -0.60 5.65 4.94
C GLN A 76 -0.76 6.64 3.77
N GLU A 77 -1.97 7.14 3.53
CA GLU A 77 -2.23 8.19 2.53
C GLU A 77 -1.45 9.49 2.84
N LYS A 78 -1.44 9.91 4.11
CA LYS A 78 -0.71 11.10 4.58
C LYS A 78 0.81 10.94 4.45
N MET A 79 1.35 9.76 4.78
CA MET A 79 2.77 9.46 4.61
C MET A 79 3.21 9.48 3.15
N ARG A 80 2.33 9.06 2.25
CA ARG A 80 2.53 9.22 0.80
C ARG A 80 2.35 10.68 0.32
N GLY A 81 2.06 11.62 1.23
CA GLY A 81 1.82 13.02 0.91
C GLY A 81 0.52 13.26 0.13
N GLY A 82 -0.45 12.36 0.20
CA GLY A 82 -1.63 12.37 -0.68
C GLY A 82 -1.32 11.99 -2.14
N GLY A 83 -0.12 11.44 -2.38
CA GLY A 83 0.35 11.01 -3.68
C GLY A 83 -0.23 9.66 -4.12
N GLU A 84 0.10 9.32 -5.36
CA GLU A 84 -0.29 8.08 -6.03
C GLU A 84 0.29 6.86 -5.26
N PRO A 85 -0.45 5.74 -5.10
CA PRO A 85 0.03 4.56 -4.37
C PRO A 85 1.23 3.89 -5.04
N ALA A 86 1.43 4.16 -6.33
CA ALA A 86 2.64 3.91 -7.10
C ALA A 86 2.67 4.91 -8.26
N SER A 87 3.84 5.18 -8.84
CA SER A 87 3.93 6.02 -10.05
C SER A 87 3.15 5.41 -11.23
N LEU A 88 2.75 6.25 -12.19
CA LEU A 88 2.11 5.77 -13.42
C LEU A 88 3.04 4.80 -14.17
N GLU A 89 4.34 5.07 -14.19
CA GLU A 89 5.36 4.22 -14.79
C GLU A 89 5.41 2.84 -14.13
N THR A 90 5.39 2.79 -12.78
CA THR A 90 5.33 1.54 -12.02
C THR A 90 4.04 0.78 -12.32
N TYR A 91 2.89 1.45 -12.28
CA TYR A 91 1.60 0.84 -12.60
C TYR A 91 1.61 0.23 -14.01
N THR A 92 2.02 1.00 -15.02
CA THR A 92 2.08 0.53 -16.41
C THR A 92 3.02 -0.66 -16.57
N LYS A 93 4.23 -0.60 -16.01
CA LYS A 93 5.20 -1.69 -16.11
C LYS A 93 4.66 -2.99 -15.54
N VAL A 94 4.15 -2.96 -14.31
CA VAL A 94 3.62 -4.15 -13.64
C VAL A 94 2.40 -4.68 -14.38
N HIS A 95 1.50 -3.80 -14.84
CA HIS A 95 0.31 -4.19 -15.58
C HIS A 95 0.65 -4.84 -16.94
N ALA A 96 1.66 -4.31 -17.65
CA ALA A 96 2.16 -4.89 -18.90
C ALA A 96 2.81 -6.26 -18.67
N GLU A 97 3.64 -6.41 -17.63
CA GLU A 97 4.26 -7.70 -17.30
C GLU A 97 3.20 -8.74 -16.89
N MET A 98 2.19 -8.35 -16.11
CA MET A 98 1.04 -9.21 -15.80
C MET A 98 0.22 -9.60 -17.05
N ALA A 99 0.20 -8.77 -18.09
CA ALA A 99 -0.54 -9.04 -19.31
C ALA A 99 0.24 -9.95 -20.28
N PHE A 100 1.55 -9.71 -20.43
CA PHE A 100 2.32 -10.22 -21.56
C PHE A 100 3.49 -11.14 -21.20
N ARG A 101 3.98 -11.10 -19.95
CA ARG A 101 5.18 -11.86 -19.59
C ARG A 101 4.89 -13.36 -19.53
N LYS A 102 5.82 -14.14 -20.10
CA LYS A 102 5.75 -15.59 -20.20
C LYS A 102 7.01 -16.22 -19.60
N ASP A 103 6.88 -17.45 -19.13
CA ASP A 103 8.01 -18.28 -18.74
C ASP A 103 8.75 -18.84 -19.97
N ASP A 104 9.84 -19.58 -19.73
CA ASP A 104 10.68 -20.17 -20.78
C ASP A 104 9.91 -21.19 -21.65
N ASP A 105 8.85 -21.79 -21.09
CA ASP A 105 7.95 -22.72 -21.79
C ASP A 105 6.83 -22.00 -22.57
N GLY A 106 6.78 -20.66 -22.49
CA GLY A 106 5.82 -19.82 -23.18
C GLY A 106 4.46 -19.69 -22.49
N ASN A 107 4.32 -20.19 -21.26
CA ASN A 107 3.11 -20.03 -20.45
C ASN A 107 3.09 -18.67 -19.78
N LYS A 108 1.87 -18.17 -19.52
CA LYS A 108 1.70 -16.91 -18.80
C LYS A 108 2.19 -17.06 -17.35
N ILE A 109 3.04 -16.14 -16.89
CA ILE A 109 3.50 -16.12 -15.50
C ILE A 109 2.32 -15.75 -14.59
N ASP A 110 2.22 -16.44 -13.44
CA ASP A 110 1.23 -16.11 -12.41
C ASP A 110 1.42 -14.65 -11.96
N TYR A 111 0.34 -13.87 -11.97
CA TYR A 111 0.45 -12.44 -11.68
C TYR A 111 0.97 -12.19 -10.26
N ASN A 112 0.76 -13.08 -9.28
CA ASN A 112 1.30 -12.92 -7.93
C ASN A 112 2.83 -12.99 -7.91
N ILE A 113 3.44 -13.76 -8.81
CA ILE A 113 4.90 -13.80 -8.98
C ILE A 113 5.38 -12.45 -9.53
N VAL A 114 4.70 -11.93 -10.56
CA VAL A 114 5.01 -10.60 -11.12
C VAL A 114 4.89 -9.53 -10.02
N LEU A 115 3.78 -9.50 -9.28
CA LEU A 115 3.58 -8.54 -8.20
C LEU A 115 4.70 -8.60 -7.15
N ALA A 116 5.06 -9.81 -6.70
CA ALA A 116 6.10 -10.00 -5.70
C ALA A 116 7.47 -9.49 -6.15
N GLU A 117 7.83 -9.67 -7.43
CA GLU A 117 9.09 -9.15 -7.99
C GLU A 117 9.18 -7.62 -8.00
N HIS A 118 8.03 -6.93 -8.02
CA HIS A 118 7.94 -5.47 -7.92
C HIS A 118 7.62 -4.98 -6.50
N GLY A 119 7.72 -5.86 -5.49
CA GLY A 119 7.49 -5.51 -4.09
C GLY A 119 6.02 -5.32 -3.71
N PHE A 120 5.07 -5.79 -4.54
CA PHE A 120 3.65 -5.73 -4.25
C PHE A 120 3.12 -7.05 -3.70
N THR A 121 2.25 -6.94 -2.71
CA THR A 121 1.26 -7.98 -2.39
C THR A 121 0.03 -7.83 -3.28
N HIS A 122 -0.80 -8.86 -3.39
CA HIS A 122 -2.10 -8.74 -4.06
C HIS A 122 -2.95 -7.61 -3.47
N GLN A 123 -2.97 -7.48 -2.13
CA GLN A 123 -3.76 -6.44 -1.45
C GLN A 123 -3.27 -5.02 -1.78
N SER A 124 -1.95 -4.78 -1.75
CA SER A 124 -1.39 -3.49 -2.15
C SER A 124 -1.60 -3.21 -3.64
N TRP A 125 -1.64 -4.24 -4.48
CA TRP A 125 -1.92 -4.08 -5.90
C TRP A 125 -3.36 -3.65 -6.19
N LEU A 126 -4.34 -4.21 -5.45
CA LEU A 126 -5.74 -3.77 -5.56
C LEU A 126 -5.91 -2.27 -5.23
N GLU A 127 -5.11 -1.74 -4.30
CA GLU A 127 -5.08 -0.31 -4.01
C GLU A 127 -4.54 0.50 -5.19
N VAL A 128 -3.44 0.03 -5.80
CA VAL A 128 -2.85 0.64 -7.01
C VAL A 128 -3.85 0.62 -8.16
N GLU A 129 -4.51 -0.51 -8.42
CA GLU A 129 -5.54 -0.63 -9.47
C GLU A 129 -6.74 0.26 -9.18
N GLY A 130 -7.20 0.33 -7.93
CA GLY A 130 -8.31 1.20 -7.52
C GLY A 130 -8.00 2.68 -7.70
N TYR A 131 -6.73 3.07 -7.61
CA TYR A 131 -6.29 4.43 -7.89
C TYR A 131 -6.16 4.68 -9.40
N TRP A 132 -5.43 3.84 -10.13
CA TRP A 132 -5.07 4.13 -11.52
C TRP A 132 -6.14 3.78 -12.54
N THR A 133 -6.84 2.66 -12.38
CA THR A 133 -7.82 2.16 -13.37
C THR A 133 -8.89 3.20 -13.69
N PRO A 134 -9.51 3.88 -12.71
CA PRO A 134 -10.51 4.91 -13.00
C PRO A 134 -9.95 6.16 -13.69
N ARG A 135 -8.63 6.37 -13.66
CA ARG A 135 -7.96 7.54 -14.24
C ARG A 135 -7.44 7.28 -15.64
N VAL A 136 -6.98 6.07 -15.93
CA VAL A 136 -6.30 5.72 -17.20
C VAL A 136 -6.94 4.57 -17.98
N GLY A 137 -7.99 3.96 -17.45
CA GLY A 137 -8.68 2.82 -18.09
C GLY A 137 -9.51 3.21 -19.31
N ALA A 138 -10.59 3.97 -19.11
CA ALA A 138 -11.50 4.33 -20.20
C ALA A 138 -12.22 5.67 -19.99
N PRO A 139 -12.64 6.37 -21.07
CA PRO A 139 -13.29 7.69 -21.00
C PRO A 139 -14.62 7.75 -20.23
N ASP A 140 -15.25 6.61 -19.99
CA ASP A 140 -16.51 6.48 -19.26
C ASP A 140 -16.31 6.38 -17.73
N GLN A 141 -15.06 6.34 -17.26
CA GLN A 141 -14.75 6.29 -15.83
C GLN A 141 -14.93 7.66 -15.16
N PRO A 142 -15.48 7.73 -13.93
CA PRO A 142 -15.75 9.00 -13.25
C PRO A 142 -14.53 9.88 -12.98
N LYS A 143 -13.33 9.28 -12.97
CA LYS A 143 -12.05 9.96 -12.70
C LYS A 143 -11.15 10.00 -13.93
N TRP A 144 -11.68 9.70 -15.11
CA TRP A 144 -10.89 9.61 -16.33
C TRP A 144 -10.14 10.92 -16.60
N ASP A 145 -8.86 10.78 -16.92
CA ASP A 145 -8.02 11.87 -17.36
C ASP A 145 -7.49 11.54 -18.76
N PRO A 146 -7.82 12.34 -19.80
CA PRO A 146 -7.41 12.05 -21.17
C PRO A 146 -5.89 12.12 -21.37
N GLU A 147 -5.17 12.96 -20.64
CA GLU A 147 -3.72 13.08 -20.75
C GLU A 147 -3.04 11.87 -20.10
N LEU A 148 -3.47 11.48 -18.89
CA LEU A 148 -2.95 10.29 -18.23
C LEU A 148 -3.30 9.02 -18.99
N GLY A 149 -4.50 8.93 -19.54
CA GLY A 149 -4.93 7.83 -20.39
C GLY A 149 -4.12 7.70 -21.68
N GLN A 150 -3.73 8.83 -22.30
CA GLN A 150 -2.83 8.79 -23.45
C GLN A 150 -1.41 8.34 -23.06
N LYS A 151 -0.84 8.93 -22.00
CA LYS A 151 0.47 8.53 -21.47
C LYS A 151 0.52 7.04 -21.11
N PHE A 152 -0.53 6.53 -20.47
CA PHE A 152 -0.66 5.11 -20.13
C PHE A 152 -0.62 4.22 -21.37
N ARG A 153 -1.34 4.56 -22.44
CA ARG A 153 -1.32 3.80 -23.70
C ARG A 153 0.05 3.80 -24.36
N GLU A 154 0.73 4.94 -24.39
CA GLU A 154 2.09 5.07 -24.96
C GLU A 154 3.09 4.22 -24.17
N MET A 155 3.04 4.28 -22.84
CA MET A 155 3.88 3.45 -21.97
C MET A 155 3.56 1.96 -22.07
N MET A 156 2.27 1.58 -22.14
CA MET A 156 1.85 0.19 -22.33
C MET A 156 2.39 -0.36 -23.66
N GLN A 157 2.38 0.45 -24.72
CA GLN A 157 2.96 0.06 -26.00
C GLN A 157 4.47 -0.15 -25.88
N ALA A 158 5.20 0.79 -25.25
CA ALA A 158 6.64 0.66 -25.05
C ALA A 158 7.01 -0.57 -24.20
N GLU A 159 6.28 -0.84 -23.12
CA GLU A 159 6.51 -2.01 -22.27
C GLU A 159 6.18 -3.32 -22.99
N SER A 160 5.13 -3.37 -23.80
CA SER A 160 4.84 -4.56 -24.61
C SER A 160 5.92 -4.80 -25.67
N ASP A 161 6.40 -3.75 -26.35
CA ASP A 161 7.49 -3.85 -27.31
C ASP A 161 8.77 -4.37 -26.61
N ARG A 162 9.08 -3.86 -25.41
CA ARG A 162 10.19 -4.35 -24.58
C ARG A 162 10.05 -5.84 -24.26
N ILE A 163 8.87 -6.27 -23.79
CA ILE A 163 8.61 -7.67 -23.40
C ILE A 163 8.73 -8.59 -24.63
N PHE A 164 8.29 -8.14 -25.81
CA PHE A 164 8.38 -8.92 -27.04
C PHE A 164 9.70 -8.75 -27.80
N GLY A 165 10.62 -7.91 -27.32
CA GLY A 165 11.88 -7.63 -28.00
C GLY A 165 11.73 -6.90 -29.34
N ILE A 166 10.64 -6.14 -29.51
CA ILE A 166 10.36 -5.35 -30.71
C ILE A 166 11.10 -4.02 -30.62
N VAL A 167 11.86 -3.67 -31.66
CA VAL A 167 12.48 -2.35 -31.83
C VAL A 167 11.73 -1.62 -32.93
N ARG A 168 11.18 -0.44 -32.63
CA ARG A 168 10.47 0.44 -33.58
C ARG A 168 11.32 1.61 -34.02
#